data_AF-A0A438G6S8-F1
#
_entry.id   AF-A0A438G6S8-F1
#
_cell.length_a   1.000
_cell.length_b   1.000
_cell.length_c   1.000
_cell.angle_alpha   90.00
_cell.angle_beta   90.00
_cell.angle_gamma   90.00
#
_symmetry.space_group_name_H-M   'P 1'
#
loop_
_entity.id
_entity.type
_entity.pdbx_description
1 polymer ?
#
loop_
_entity_poly.entity_id
_entity_poly.type
_entity_poly.pdbx_seq_one_letter_code
_entity_poly.pdbx_strand_id
1 'polypeptide(L)'
;MNFMSYVVEVSRGWDEPNARDMGRMTSQPNAKGEMYILNDGRDMKAKITAMARRLEELEMNKMQEVQAISRTPLQAMPCAICLSYEHLVEECPTIPTVRENDYYSKSAIS
;
A
#
# COMPACT_ATOMS: atom_id res chain seq x y z
N MET A 1 -25.40 -2.75 -8.77
CA MET A 1 -24.99 -3.11 -7.39
C MET A 1 -23.67 -2.40 -7.09
N ASN A 2 -23.54 -1.64 -6.00
CA ASN A 2 -22.24 -1.08 -5.59
C ASN A 2 -21.49 -2.09 -4.70
N PHE A 3 -20.16 -2.02 -4.66
CA PHE A 3 -19.32 -2.98 -3.95
C PHE A 3 -19.69 -3.10 -2.45
N MET A 4 -19.96 -1.96 -1.80
CA MET A 4 -20.37 -1.96 -0.40
C MET A 4 -21.72 -2.65 -0.16
N SER A 5 -22.67 -2.49 -1.07
CA SER A 5 -23.98 -3.16 -1.02
C SER A 5 -23.84 -4.66 -1.21
N TYR A 6 -22.93 -5.10 -2.08
CA TYR A 6 -22.61 -6.52 -2.25
C TYR A 6 -21.96 -7.11 -0.99
N VAL A 7 -21.02 -6.38 -0.38
CA VAL A 7 -20.39 -6.79 0.89
C VAL A 7 -21.44 -6.88 2.00
N VAL A 8 -22.33 -5.90 2.13
CA VAL A 8 -23.41 -5.91 3.13
C VAL A 8 -24.37 -7.08 2.93
N GLU A 9 -24.77 -7.39 1.69
CA GLU A 9 -25.65 -8.54 1.42
C GLU A 9 -24.97 -9.88 1.72
N VAL A 10 -23.70 -10.04 1.32
CA VAL A 10 -22.95 -11.26 1.58
C VAL A 10 -22.74 -11.46 3.09
N SER A 11 -22.38 -10.41 3.84
CA SER A 11 -22.19 -10.47 5.29
C SER A 11 -23.46 -10.89 6.04
N ARG A 12 -24.65 -10.45 5.61
CA ARG A 12 -25.92 -10.84 6.24
C ARG A 12 -26.20 -12.34 6.14
N GLY A 13 -25.76 -12.99 5.06
CA GLY A 13 -25.87 -14.44 4.90
C GLY A 13 -24.92 -15.26 5.76
N TRP A 14 -23.91 -14.62 6.39
CA TRP A 14 -22.96 -15.29 7.28
C TRP A 14 -23.37 -15.25 8.77
N ASP A 15 -24.11 -14.23 9.19
CA ASP A 15 -24.61 -14.13 10.57
C ASP A 15 -25.83 -15.02 10.83
N GLU A 16 -26.56 -15.40 9.77
CA GLU A 16 -27.82 -16.13 9.85
C GLU A 16 -27.61 -17.60 9.42
N PRO A 17 -27.73 -18.58 10.34
CA PRO A 17 -27.63 -19.99 9.98
C PRO A 17 -28.73 -20.31 8.97
N ASN A 18 -28.36 -20.87 7.81
CA ASN A 18 -29.31 -21.22 6.76
C ASN A 18 -30.46 -22.08 7.35
N ALA A 19 -31.71 -21.82 6.97
CA ALA A 19 -32.88 -22.50 7.57
C ALA A 19 -32.84 -24.03 7.42
N ARG A 20 -32.14 -24.54 6.40
CA ARG A 20 -31.87 -25.99 6.24
C ARG A 20 -30.90 -26.56 7.29
N ASP A 21 -29.99 -25.73 7.81
CA ASP A 21 -29.04 -26.09 8.85
C ASP A 21 -29.67 -26.01 10.26
N MET A 22 -30.61 -25.08 10.47
CA MET A 22 -31.39 -24.99 11.71
C MET A 22 -32.18 -26.27 12.02
N GLY A 23 -32.78 -26.92 11.01
CA GLY A 23 -33.51 -28.18 11.19
C GLY A 23 -32.61 -29.38 11.56
N ARG A 24 -31.31 -29.30 11.24
CA ARG A 24 -30.30 -30.32 11.56
C ARG A 24 -29.70 -30.12 12.96
N MET A 25 -29.68 -28.89 13.48
CA MET A 25 -29.27 -28.57 14.85
C MET A 25 -30.27 -29.03 15.91
N THR A 26 -31.56 -29.18 15.56
CA THR A 26 -32.62 -29.60 16.49
C THR A 26 -32.78 -31.11 16.62
N SER A 27 -32.27 -31.89 15.66
CA SER A 27 -32.15 -33.35 15.83
C SER A 27 -30.87 -33.62 16.61
N GLN A 28 -31.04 -34.17 17.81
CA GLN A 28 -30.01 -34.67 18.72
C GLN A 28 -28.58 -34.67 18.13
N PRO A 29 -27.66 -33.86 18.68
CA PRO A 29 -26.34 -33.70 18.11
C PRO A 29 -25.63 -35.05 18.09
N ASN A 30 -25.41 -35.60 16.90
CA ASN A 30 -24.51 -36.73 16.75
C ASN A 30 -23.13 -36.24 17.17
N ALA A 31 -22.74 -36.52 18.42
CA ALA A 31 -21.59 -35.91 19.12
C ALA A 31 -20.28 -35.93 18.32
N LYS A 32 -20.14 -36.82 17.33
CA LYS A 32 -19.00 -36.89 16.42
C LYS A 32 -19.05 -35.81 15.33
N GLY A 33 -20.18 -35.59 14.67
CA GLY A 33 -20.29 -34.69 13.51
C GLY A 33 -20.19 -33.21 13.88
N GLU A 34 -20.74 -32.82 15.03
CA GLU A 34 -20.66 -31.43 15.51
C GLU A 34 -19.28 -31.07 16.08
N MET A 35 -18.56 -32.04 16.64
CA MET A 35 -17.19 -31.82 17.09
C MET A 35 -16.26 -31.46 15.93
N TYR A 36 -16.45 -32.06 14.75
CA TYR A 36 -15.71 -31.69 13.54
C TYR A 36 -16.06 -30.27 13.07
N ILE A 37 -17.34 -29.90 13.03
CA ILE A 37 -17.79 -28.55 12.61
C ILE A 37 -17.28 -27.46 13.57
N LEU A 38 -17.33 -27.69 14.88
CA LEU A 38 -16.84 -26.74 15.90
C LEU A 38 -15.31 -26.63 15.91
N ASN A 39 -14.58 -27.71 15.59
CA ASN A 39 -13.13 -27.67 15.44
C ASN A 39 -12.71 -26.92 14.18
N ASP A 40 -13.39 -27.14 13.05
CA ASP A 40 -13.14 -26.41 11.79
C ASP A 40 -13.42 -24.92 11.96
N GLY A 41 -14.52 -24.55 12.63
CA GLY A 41 -14.83 -23.15 12.97
C GLY A 41 -13.78 -22.52 13.90
N ARG A 42 -13.26 -23.27 14.87
CA ARG A 42 -12.21 -22.81 15.80
C ARG A 42 -10.85 -22.67 15.11
N ASP A 43 -10.51 -23.61 14.23
CA ASP A 43 -9.31 -23.58 13.39
C ASP A 43 -9.35 -22.40 12.41
N MET A 44 -10.49 -22.16 11.74
CA MET A 44 -10.67 -20.98 10.90
C MET A 44 -10.54 -19.68 11.69
N LYS A 45 -11.14 -19.60 12.90
CA LYS A 45 -10.97 -18.44 13.78
C LYS A 45 -9.51 -18.21 14.15
N ALA A 46 -8.77 -19.26 14.48
CA ALA A 46 -7.33 -19.17 14.77
C ALA A 46 -6.54 -18.69 13.54
N LYS A 47 -6.85 -19.19 12.34
CA LYS A 47 -6.24 -18.74 11.08
C LYS A 47 -6.54 -17.27 10.80
N ILE A 48 -7.78 -16.81 11.00
CA ILE A 48 -8.15 -15.40 10.84
C ILE A 48 -7.39 -14.53 11.83
N THR A 49 -7.30 -14.90 13.11
CA THR A 49 -6.50 -14.19 14.11
C THR A 49 -5.02 -14.14 13.72
N ALA A 50 -4.45 -15.24 13.19
CA ALA A 50 -3.08 -15.28 12.73
C ALA A 50 -2.84 -14.37 11.50
N MET A 51 -3.80 -14.33 10.57
CA MET A 51 -3.74 -13.44 9.41
C MET A 51 -3.84 -11.96 9.82
N ALA A 52 -4.74 -11.61 10.75
CA ALA A 52 -4.87 -10.26 11.28
C ALA A 52 -3.55 -9.77 11.91
N ARG A 53 -2.92 -10.62 12.73
CA ARG A 53 -1.62 -10.30 13.34
C ARG A 53 -0.51 -10.08 12.30
N ARG A 54 -0.45 -10.91 11.25
CA ARG A 54 0.52 -10.76 10.15
C ARG A 54 0.28 -9.49 9.34
N LEU A 55 -0.99 -9.09 9.17
CA LEU A 55 -1.35 -7.85 8.48
C LEU A 55 -0.87 -6.63 9.26
N GLU A 56 -1.10 -6.60 10.57
CA GLU A 56 -0.66 -5.52 11.46
C GLU A 56 0.88 -5.39 11.48
N GLU A 57 1.59 -6.51 11.53
CA GLU A 57 3.07 -6.53 11.43
C GLU A 57 3.58 -5.98 10.09
N LEU A 58 2.93 -6.35 8.98
CA LEU A 58 3.26 -5.83 7.65
C LEU A 58 3.00 -4.32 7.54
N GLU A 59 1.89 -3.83 8.11
CA GLU A 59 1.56 -2.41 8.11
C GLU A 59 2.59 -1.60 8.92
N MET A 60 2.97 -2.07 10.11
CA MET A 60 4.01 -1.44 10.92
C MET A 60 5.37 -1.41 10.21
N ASN A 61 5.80 -2.53 9.62
CA ASN A 61 7.07 -2.61 8.90
C ASN A 61 7.11 -1.67 7.69
N LYS A 62 6.03 -1.60 6.91
CA LYS A 62 5.91 -0.69 5.77
C LYS A 62 5.93 0.78 6.21
N MET A 63 5.27 1.12 7.31
CA MET A 63 5.33 2.47 7.89
C MET A 63 6.74 2.83 8.36
N GLN A 64 7.45 1.89 8.98
CA GLN A 64 8.84 2.09 9.42
C GLN A 64 9.80 2.32 8.25
N GLU A 65 9.64 1.57 7.15
CA GLU A 65 10.44 1.75 5.94
C GLU A 65 10.19 3.13 5.30
N VAL A 66 8.93 3.52 5.14
CA VAL A 66 8.56 4.85 4.62
C VAL A 66 9.13 5.95 5.52
N GLN A 67 9.05 5.79 6.83
CA GLN A 67 9.63 6.73 7.77
C GLN A 67 11.16 6.78 7.65
N ALA A 68 11.83 5.64 7.49
CA ALA A 68 13.28 5.58 7.32
C ALA A 68 13.73 6.29 6.03
N ILE A 69 13.00 6.11 4.92
CA ILE A 69 13.24 6.80 3.64
C ILE A 69 13.03 8.32 3.80
N SER A 70 11.97 8.74 4.50
CA SER A 70 11.70 10.17 4.71
C SER A 70 12.73 10.86 5.62
N ARG A 71 13.35 10.09 6.52
CA ARG A 71 14.34 10.60 7.49
C ARG A 71 15.77 10.52 6.99
N THR A 72 16.04 9.72 5.96
CA THR A 72 17.32 9.84 5.25
C THR A 72 17.22 11.10 4.41
N PRO A 73 17.97 12.17 4.72
CA PRO A 73 18.13 13.22 3.73
C PRO A 73 18.77 12.51 2.55
N LEU A 74 18.08 12.46 1.40
CA LEU A 74 18.70 12.10 0.14
C LEU A 74 20.05 12.81 0.15
N GLN A 75 21.16 12.06 0.23
CA GLN A 75 22.51 12.63 0.33
C GLN A 75 22.53 13.85 -0.59
N ALA A 76 22.64 15.04 0.00
CA ALA A 76 22.40 16.28 -0.72
C ALA A 76 23.24 16.20 -1.99
N MET A 77 22.63 16.07 -3.17
CA MET A 77 23.46 15.92 -4.37
C MET A 77 24.09 17.27 -4.62
N PRO A 78 25.43 17.34 -4.73
CA PRO A 78 26.08 18.60 -5.03
C PRO A 78 25.57 19.11 -6.38
N CYS A 79 25.55 20.43 -6.56
CA CYS A 79 25.26 21.06 -7.83
C CYS A 79 26.09 20.40 -8.93
N ALA A 80 25.43 19.83 -9.94
CA ALA A 80 26.12 19.12 -11.03
C ALA A 80 27.06 20.03 -11.87
N ILE A 81 26.94 21.34 -11.74
CA ILE A 81 27.71 22.33 -12.52
C ILE A 81 29.03 22.68 -11.82
N CYS A 82 29.03 22.92 -10.51
CA CYS A 82 30.21 23.37 -9.76
C CYS A 82 30.59 22.46 -8.56
N LEU A 83 29.86 21.37 -8.35
CA LEU A 83 30.04 20.39 -7.27
C LEU A 83 29.89 20.97 -5.84
N SER A 84 29.24 22.13 -5.69
CA SER A 84 28.93 22.73 -4.38
C SER A 84 27.68 22.10 -3.74
N TYR A 85 27.57 22.14 -2.41
CA TYR A 85 26.36 21.71 -1.68
C TYR A 85 25.51 22.90 -1.20
N GLU A 86 25.90 24.14 -1.52
CA GLU A 86 25.32 25.36 -0.96
C GLU A 86 24.06 25.84 -1.70
N HIS A 87 23.87 25.44 -2.95
CA HIS A 87 22.77 25.92 -3.80
C HIS A 87 22.25 24.80 -4.72
N LEU A 88 21.03 24.94 -5.19
CA LEU A 88 20.46 24.06 -6.21
C LEU A 88 21.12 24.32 -7.58
N VAL A 89 20.93 23.41 -8.52
CA VAL A 89 21.46 23.55 -9.88
C VAL A 89 20.98 24.86 -10.53
N GLU A 90 19.69 25.20 -10.38
CA GLU A 90 19.06 26.40 -10.98
C GLU A 90 19.62 27.74 -10.46
N GLU A 91 20.23 27.73 -9.27
CA GLU A 91 20.80 28.91 -8.62
C GLU A 91 22.32 28.98 -8.79
N CYS A 92 22.91 28.06 -9.56
CA CYS A 92 24.34 28.00 -9.70
C CYS A 92 24.89 29.24 -10.41
N PRO A 93 25.83 29.97 -9.79
CA PRO A 93 26.40 31.20 -10.37
C PRO A 93 27.25 30.93 -11.63
N THR A 94 27.56 29.66 -11.90
CA THR A 94 28.28 29.22 -13.10
C THR A 94 27.34 28.87 -14.25
N ILE A 95 26.01 28.89 -14.06
CA ILE A 95 25.05 28.75 -15.16
C ILE A 95 25.33 29.89 -16.15
N PRO A 96 25.74 29.60 -17.39
CA PRO A 96 25.83 30.63 -18.40
C PRO A 96 24.40 31.12 -18.66
N THR A 97 24.14 32.39 -18.39
CA THR A 97 22.95 33.06 -18.91
C THR A 97 22.98 32.87 -20.43
N VAL A 98 22.01 32.13 -20.96
CA VAL A 98 21.91 31.86 -22.40
C VAL A 98 21.81 33.23 -23.08
N ARG A 99 22.94 33.70 -23.62
CA ARG A 99 22.95 34.75 -24.61
C ARG A 99 22.76 34.02 -25.93
N GLU A 100 21.56 34.13 -26.49
CA GLU A 100 21.24 33.64 -27.83
C GLU A 100 22.39 34.03 -28.78
N ASN A 101 23.04 33.03 -29.37
CA ASN A 101 24.29 33.20 -30.09
C ASN A 101 24.10 33.95 -31.43
N ASP A 102 24.91 34.99 -31.60
CA ASP A 102 25.17 35.80 -32.80
C ASP A 102 25.74 35.02 -34.00
N TYR A 103 25.00 34.06 -34.59
CA TYR A 103 25.48 33.33 -35.78
C TYR A 103 24.44 33.27 -36.92
N TYR A 104 23.90 34.41 -37.37
CA TYR A 104 23.28 34.52 -38.71
C TYR A 104 23.26 35.94 -39.30
N SER A 105 24.33 36.74 -39.11
CA SER A 105 24.39 38.12 -39.65
C SER A 105 25.76 38.54 -40.22
N LYS A 106 26.68 37.60 -40.50
CA LYS A 106 27.96 37.90 -41.18
C LYS A 106 28.03 37.51 -42.66
N SER A 107 26.91 37.10 -43.27
CA SER A 107 26.89 36.64 -44.68
C SER A 107 26.22 37.61 -45.67
N ALA A 108 25.91 38.84 -45.26
CA ALA A 108 25.28 39.83 -46.15
C ALA A 108 25.88 41.23 -45.95
N ILE A 109 27.13 41.44 -46.37
CA ILE A 109 27.65 42.67 -46.99
C ILE A 109 28.91 42.21 -47.75
N SER A 110 28.74 41.96 -49.05
CA SER A 110 29.79 42.02 -50.08
C SER A 110 29.23 42.79 -51.26
#